data_AF-A0A9W9ALQ1-F1
#
_entry.id   AF-A0A9W9ALQ1-F1
#
_cell.length_a   1.000
_cell.length_b   1.000
_cell.length_c   1.000
_cell.angle_alpha   90.00
_cell.angle_beta   90.00
_cell.angle_gamma   90.00
#
_symmetry.space_group_name_H-M   'P 1'
#
loop_
_entity.id
_entity.type
_entity.pdbx_description
1 polymer ?
#
loop_
_entity_poly.entity_id
_entity_poly.type
_entity_poly.pdbx_seq_one_letter_code
_entity_poly.pdbx_strand_id
1 'polypeptide(L)'
;ESAVFLRTNDLTGRNRYGDSRPTYLRGVVQLELVKPTRISRIVLELGAKVGTVWPEVTHVTKDLTETHKVFSASETVFSAPSNANT
;
A
#
# COMPACT_ATOMS: atom_id res chain seq x y z
N GLU A 1 -2.61 -1.02 15.16
CA GLU A 1 -2.15 -1.14 13.76
C GLU A 1 -3.02 -2.18 13.06
N SER A 2 -3.67 -1.82 11.95
CA SER A 2 -4.60 -2.71 11.23
C SER A 2 -3.93 -3.23 9.97
N ALA A 3 -3.29 -4.39 10.05
CA ALA A 3 -2.71 -5.06 8.89
C ALA A 3 -3.80 -5.89 8.19
N VAL A 4 -4.08 -5.59 6.92
CA VAL A 4 -4.96 -6.41 6.07
C VAL A 4 -4.08 -7.26 5.17
N PHE A 5 -4.15 -8.58 5.34
CA PHE A 5 -3.43 -9.53 4.49
C PHE A 5 -4.21 -9.75 3.20
N LEU A 6 -3.66 -9.24 2.09
CA LEU A 6 -4.14 -9.58 0.76
C LEU A 6 -3.50 -10.93 0.37
N ARG A 7 -4.32 -11.92 0.02
CA ARG A 7 -3.81 -13.20 -0.49
C ARG A 7 -3.25 -12.98 -1.88
N THR A 8 -1.94 -12.77 -1.97
CA THR A 8 -1.19 -12.94 -3.21
C THR A 8 -1.01 -14.44 -3.42
N ASN A 9 -1.40 -14.98 -4.59
CA ASN A 9 -1.28 -16.42 -4.86
C ASN A 9 0.14 -16.92 -4.57
N ASP A 10 0.27 -17.87 -3.66
CA ASP A 10 1.52 -18.58 -3.41
C ASP A 10 1.91 -19.39 -4.65
N LEU A 11 3.11 -19.14 -5.19
CA LEU A 11 3.64 -19.82 -6.38
C LEU A 11 3.95 -21.32 -6.17
N THR A 12 3.73 -21.86 -4.97
CA THR A 12 4.08 -23.23 -4.58
C THR A 12 2.89 -24.20 -4.57
N GLY A 13 1.66 -23.73 -4.80
CA GLY A 13 0.44 -24.54 -4.73
C GLY A 13 -0.18 -24.85 -6.09
N ARG A 14 -0.03 -26.10 -6.54
CA ARG A 14 -0.74 -26.92 -7.56
C ARG A 14 -2.11 -26.45 -8.10
N ASN A 15 -2.31 -25.20 -8.49
CA ASN A 15 -3.50 -24.76 -9.23
C ASN A 15 -3.08 -23.98 -10.49
N ARG A 16 -3.11 -24.69 -11.62
CA ARG A 16 -2.76 -24.18 -12.95
C ARG A 16 -3.95 -23.53 -13.68
N TYR A 17 -5.11 -23.42 -13.02
CA TYR A 17 -6.29 -22.77 -13.59
C TYR A 17 -6.41 -21.33 -13.09
N GLY A 18 -5.65 -20.45 -13.74
CA GLY A 18 -6.18 -19.33 -14.53
C GLY A 18 -7.28 -18.40 -13.98
N ASP A 19 -7.48 -18.31 -12.67
CA ASP A 19 -8.43 -17.34 -12.10
C ASP A 19 -7.64 -16.41 -11.16
N SER A 20 -6.95 -15.43 -11.75
CA SER A 20 -6.35 -14.32 -11.02
C SER A 20 -7.47 -13.44 -10.46
N ARG A 21 -8.18 -13.94 -9.46
CA ARG A 21 -9.27 -13.19 -8.85
C ARG A 21 -8.68 -11.94 -8.23
N PRO A 22 -9.06 -10.73 -8.70
CA PRO A 22 -8.60 -9.51 -8.07
C PRO A 22 -9.07 -9.54 -6.62
N THR A 23 -8.12 -9.41 -5.68
CA THR A 23 -8.47 -9.22 -4.28
C THR A 23 -8.76 -7.74 -4.09
N TYR A 24 -9.98 -7.43 -3.67
CA TYR A 24 -10.40 -6.05 -3.42
C TYR A 24 -10.03 -5.63 -2.00
N LEU A 25 -9.34 -4.50 -1.88
CA LEU A 25 -9.18 -3.80 -0.60
C LEU A 25 -10.37 -2.85 -0.42
N ARG A 26 -11.15 -3.08 0.64
CA ARG A 26 -12.30 -2.23 1.00
C ARG A 26 -12.17 -1.79 2.46
N GLY A 27 -12.58 -0.57 2.76
CA GLY A 27 -12.51 -0.01 4.11
C GLY A 27 -13.19 1.35 4.19
N VAL A 28 -13.29 1.87 5.42
CA VAL A 28 -13.80 3.21 5.70
C VAL A 28 -12.68 4.02 6.35
N VAL A 29 -12.51 5.25 5.89
CA VAL A 29 -11.56 6.20 6.48
C VAL A 29 -12.35 7.14 7.37
N GLN A 30 -12.09 7.08 8.67
CA GLN A 30 -12.66 7.98 9.66
C GLN A 30 -11.57 8.96 10.12
N LEU A 31 -11.86 10.26 10.06
CA LEU A 31 -11.00 11.31 10.57
C LEU A 31 -11.69 12.00 11.74
N GLU A 32 -11.00 12.10 12.87
CA GLU A 32 -11.42 12.90 14.02
C GLU A 32 -10.65 14.22 14.00
N LEU A 33 -11.38 15.34 13.92
CA LEU A 33 -10.81 16.68 13.80
C LEU A 33 -11.09 17.46 15.08
N VAL A 34 -10.04 17.95 15.74
CA VAL A 34 -10.15 18.62 17.05
C VAL A 34 -10.36 20.15 16.92
N LYS A 35 -10.04 20.74 15.77
CA LYS A 35 -10.16 22.19 15.49
C LYS A 35 -10.75 22.42 14.09
N PRO A 36 -11.26 23.63 13.76
CA PRO A 36 -11.65 23.97 12.40
C PRO A 36 -10.48 23.75 11.43
N THR A 37 -10.54 22.65 10.68
CA THR A 37 -9.47 22.20 9.79
C THR A 37 -10.01 22.24 8.37
N ARG A 38 -9.39 23.06 7.53
CA ARG A 38 -9.75 23.13 6.12
C ARG A 38 -9.03 22.02 5.36
N ILE A 39 -9.79 21.02 4.90
CA ILE A 39 -9.27 19.93 4.09
C ILE A 39 -9.41 20.31 2.62
N SER A 40 -8.31 20.24 1.85
CA SER A 40 -8.31 20.48 0.40
C SER A 40 -8.45 19.19 -0.39
N ARG A 41 -7.85 18.09 0.08
CA ARG A 41 -7.87 16.79 -0.60
C ARG A 41 -7.59 15.67 0.40
N ILE A 42 -8.20 14.50 0.18
CA ILE A 42 -7.83 13.24 0.85
C ILE A 42 -7.45 12.25 -0.25
N VAL A 43 -6.22 11.74 -0.18
CA VAL A 43 -5.66 10.78 -1.13
C VAL A 43 -5.27 9.52 -0.37
N LEU A 44 -5.75 8.39 -0.86
CA LEU A 44 -5.34 7.07 -0.39
C LEU A 44 -4.25 6.55 -1.33
N GLU A 45 -3.21 5.95 -0.76
CA GLU A 45 -2.14 5.31 -1.50
C GLU A 45 -2.06 3.82 -1.10
N LEU A 46 -2.20 2.95 -2.09
CA LEU A 46 -1.99 1.51 -1.95
C LEU A 46 -0.61 1.17 -2.50
N GLY A 47 0.30 0.75 -1.63
CA GLY A 47 1.66 0.36 -1.98
C GLY A 47 1.96 -1.09 -1.59
N ALA A 48 2.77 -1.77 -2.40
CA ALA A 48 3.43 -3.00 -1.99
C ALA A 48 4.94 -2.84 -2.10
N LYS A 49 5.65 -3.31 -1.07
CA LYS A 49 7.10 -3.31 -0.99
C LYS A 49 7.58 -4.74 -0.71
N VAL A 50 8.66 -5.14 -1.37
CA VAL A 50 9.37 -6.39 -1.11
C VAL A 50 10.71 -6.02 -0.50
N GLY A 51 11.03 -6.60 0.64
CA GLY A 51 12.34 -6.48 1.28
C GLY A 51 13.06 -7.82 1.21
N THR A 52 14.28 -7.83 0.70
CA THR A 52 15.19 -8.97 0.76
C THR A 52 16.31 -8.64 1.74
N VAL A 53 16.53 -9.53 2.71
CA VAL A 53 17.67 -9.47 3.63
C VAL A 53 18.55 -10.66 3.29
N TRP A 54 19.78 -10.39 2.87
CA TRP A 54 20.75 -11.43 2.57
C TRP A 54 21.52 -11.78 3.85
N PRO A 55 21.40 -13.03 4.37
CA PRO A 55 22.19 -13.45 5.52
C PRO A 55 23.69 -13.52 5.16
N GLU A 56 24.50 -13.17 6.15
CA GLU A 56 25.94 -12.91 6.07
C GLU A 56 26.76 -13.95 5.29
N VAL A 57 27.46 -13.53 4.23
CA VAL A 57 28.48 -14.34 3.55
C VAL A 57 29.83 -14.06 4.19
N THR A 58 30.10 -14.72 5.32
CA THR A 58 31.39 -14.94 6.05
C THR A 58 32.46 -13.83 6.20
N HIS A 59 32.44 -12.71 5.48
CA HIS A 59 33.52 -11.72 5.44
C HIS A 59 33.06 -10.27 5.09
N VAL A 60 31.79 -9.91 5.31
CA VAL A 60 31.32 -8.50 5.16
C VAL A 60 30.39 -8.14 6.30
N THR A 61 30.84 -7.23 7.17
CA THR A 61 30.15 -6.78 8.40
C THR A 61 29.03 -5.77 8.15
N LYS A 62 28.08 -6.09 7.26
CA LYS A 62 26.84 -5.30 7.16
C LYS A 62 25.70 -6.07 6.50
N ASP A 63 24.56 -6.14 7.19
CA ASP A 63 23.31 -6.65 6.63
C ASP A 63 22.93 -5.86 5.38
N LEU A 64 22.93 -6.53 4.22
CA LEU A 64 22.45 -5.96 2.96
C LEU A 64 20.93 -6.12 2.91
N THR A 65 20.22 -5.07 3.30
CA THR A 65 18.76 -4.97 3.12
C THR A 65 18.48 -4.26 1.80
N GLU A 66 17.80 -4.93 0.88
CA GLU A 66 17.36 -4.37 -0.39
C GLU A 66 15.82 -4.27 -0.39
N THR A 67 15.28 -3.08 -0.67
CA THR A 67 13.82 -2.85 -0.65
C THR A 67 13.35 -2.36 -2.01
N HIS A 68 12.41 -3.08 -2.61
CA HIS A 68 11.81 -2.78 -3.92
C HIS A 68 10.32 -2.43 -3.79
N LYS A 69 9.88 -1.36 -4.45
CA LYS A 69 8.45 -1.04 -4.57
C LYS A 69 7.89 -1.79 -5.78
N VAL A 70 6.98 -2.73 -5.53
CA VAL A 70 6.44 -3.63 -6.58
C VAL A 70 5.04 -3.23 -7.04
N PHE A 71 4.34 -2.38 -6.27
CA PHE A 71 3.03 -1.86 -6.64
C PHE A 71 2.80 -0.46 -6.07
N SER A 72 2.09 0.37 -6.83
CA SER A 72 1.59 1.68 -6.40
C SER A 72 0.26 1.96 -7.09
N ALA A 73 -0.75 2.32 -6.31
CA ALA A 73 -1.98 2.92 -6.82
C ALA A 73 -2.40 4.03 -5.86
N SER A 74 -3.02 5.08 -6.39
CA SER A 74 -3.56 6.15 -5.57
C SER A 74 -5.00 6.48 -5.97
N GLU A 75 -5.80 6.84 -4.99
CA GLU A 75 -7.20 7.18 -5.18
C GLU A 75 -7.54 8.43 -4.38
N THR A 76 -8.22 9.38 -5.02
CA THR A 76 -8.67 10.60 -4.35
C THR A 76 -10.10 10.39 -3.87
N VAL A 77 -10.26 10.24 -2.55
CA VAL A 77 -11.58 10.02 -1.93
C VAL A 77 -12.26 11.33 -1.53
N PHE A 78 -11.53 12.44 -1.53
CA PHE A 78 -12.08 13.77 -1.33
C PHE A 78 -11.25 14.82 -2.06
N SER A 79 -11.90 15.78 -2.70
CA SER A 79 -11.29 17.01 -3.22
C SER A 79 -12.23 18.17 -2.95
N ALA A 80 -11.73 19.20 -2.28
CA ALA A 80 -12.45 20.43 -2.10
C ALA A 80 -12.64 21.14 -3.45
N PRO A 81 -13.76 21.85 -3.65
CA PRO A 81 -13.94 22.69 -4.82
C PRO A 81 -12.84 23.76 -4.87
N SER A 82 -12.30 23.96 -6.06
CA SER A 82 -11.48 25.12 -6.37
C SER A 82 -12.37 26.37 -6.24
N ASN A 83 -12.06 27.27 -5.33
CA ASN A 83 -12.66 28.61 -5.30
C ASN A 83 -12.11 29.42 -6.47
N ALA A 84 -12.46 29.06 -7.70
CA ALA A 84 -12.28 29.89 -8.87
C ALA A 84 -13.55 30.75 -9.00
N ASN A 85 -13.47 31.99 -8.53
CA ASN A 85 -14.46 33.08 -8.58
C ASN A 85 -15.56 33.08 -7.51
N THR A 86 -15.33 33.90 -6.48
CA THR A 86 -16.27 34.90 -5.94
C THR A 86 -15.47 36.12 -5.55
#